data_AF-A0A441ZA65-F1
#
_entry.id   AF-A0A441ZA65-F1
#
_cell.length_a   1.000
_cell.length_b   1.000
_cell.length_c   1.000
_cell.angle_alpha   90.00
_cell.angle_beta   90.00
_cell.angle_gamma   90.00
#
_symmetry.space_group_name_H-M   'P 1'
#
loop_
_entity.id
_entity.type
_entity.pdbx_description
1 polymer ?
#
loop_
_entity_poly.entity_id
_entity_poly.type
_entity_poly.pdbx_seq_one_letter_code
_entity_poly.pdbx_strand_id
1 'polypeptide(L)'
;MADRRKDVIRETDAEAIRLAKTLIRSARFGALAVIEPGTGSPLASRVGVATDLDGTPLILVSMLSAHTGAILADPRCSLLVGEPGKGDPLAHPRLTLVCRAARLERGSSEHARADRRYLNRNPKAKLYAGLGDFSIFRLEPERASLNGGFGKAYLLERADLVTTGPIVEELAAGEQSALDHMNADHSDAIAVYARHFAKAVGDGWVVTGFDADGMDLALGDDVCRVFFPQPLRTARELRHVLVDMAKTGRVAD
;
A
#
# COMPACT_ATOMS: atom_id res chain seq x y z
N MET A 1 20.92 -32.98 25.78
CA MET A 1 20.44 -31.59 25.93
C MET A 1 19.89 -31.17 24.58
N ALA A 2 18.57 -30.98 24.47
CA ALA A 2 17.96 -30.57 23.20
C ALA A 2 18.45 -29.17 22.85
N ASP A 3 19.14 -29.06 21.71
CA ASP A 3 19.59 -27.81 21.12
C ASP A 3 18.37 -26.92 20.87
N ARG A 4 18.17 -25.90 21.72
CA ARG A 4 17.20 -24.84 21.44
C ARG A 4 17.75 -24.09 20.24
N ARG A 5 17.36 -24.50 19.02
CA ARG A 5 17.54 -23.69 17.83
C ARG A 5 17.06 -22.29 18.19
N LYS A 6 17.98 -21.32 18.18
CA LYS A 6 17.62 -19.90 18.27
C LYS A 6 16.59 -19.67 17.19
N ASP A 7 15.40 -19.25 17.59
CA ASP A 7 14.41 -18.83 16.64
C ASP A 7 14.98 -17.61 15.89
N VAL A 8 15.14 -17.78 14.58
CA VAL A 8 15.68 -16.73 13.71
C VAL A 8 14.60 -15.68 13.42
N ILE A 9 13.33 -16.05 13.67
CA ILE A 9 12.18 -15.16 13.58
C ILE A 9 12.06 -14.37 14.89
N ARG A 10 11.95 -13.06 14.76
CA ARG A 10 11.70 -12.15 15.87
C ARG A 10 10.20 -12.06 16.13
N GLU A 11 9.85 -11.76 17.37
CA GLU A 11 8.48 -11.37 17.72
C GLU A 11 8.06 -10.12 16.93
N THR A 12 6.85 -10.14 16.38
CA THR A 12 6.31 -9.03 15.60
C THR A 12 5.86 -7.91 16.53
N ASP A 13 6.56 -6.79 16.45
CA ASP A 13 6.31 -5.59 17.25
C ASP A 13 5.68 -4.46 16.40
N ALA A 14 5.31 -3.36 17.06
CA ALA A 14 4.68 -2.21 16.40
C ALA A 14 5.56 -1.57 15.31
N GLU A 15 6.89 -1.63 15.45
CA GLU A 15 7.82 -1.09 14.45
C GLU A 15 7.89 -1.98 13.21
N ALA A 16 7.89 -3.30 13.38
CA ALA A 16 7.79 -4.27 12.29
C ALA A 16 6.47 -4.10 11.52
N ILE A 17 5.35 -3.95 12.24
CA ILE A 17 4.02 -3.70 11.64
C ILE A 17 4.05 -2.39 10.86
N ARG A 18 4.56 -1.30 11.45
CA ARG A 18 4.67 0.01 10.79
C ARG A 18 5.54 -0.07 9.54
N LEU A 19 6.66 -0.78 9.59
CA LEU A 19 7.54 -0.99 8.43
C LEU A 19 6.85 -1.78 7.33
N ALA A 20 6.15 -2.87 7.66
CA ALA A 20 5.37 -3.64 6.70
C ALA A 20 4.29 -2.78 6.02
N LYS A 21 3.49 -2.05 6.80
CA LYS A 21 2.49 -1.12 6.26
C LYS A 21 3.12 -0.03 5.39
N THR A 22 4.28 0.49 5.78
CA THR A 22 5.03 1.47 4.97
C THR A 22 5.39 0.89 3.61
N LEU A 23 5.96 -0.32 3.55
CA LEU A 23 6.35 -0.98 2.30
C LEU A 23 5.15 -1.24 1.38
N ILE A 24 3.98 -1.59 1.95
CA ILE A 24 2.76 -1.79 1.17
C ILE A 24 2.24 -0.45 0.61
N ARG A 25 2.13 0.57 1.47
CA ARG A 25 1.57 1.88 1.11
C ARG A 25 2.46 2.67 0.16
N SER A 26 3.78 2.49 0.26
CA SER A 26 4.74 3.15 -0.64
C SER A 26 4.98 2.38 -1.94
N ALA A 27 4.55 1.12 -2.08
CA ALA A 27 4.72 0.36 -3.31
C ALA A 27 4.00 1.02 -4.49
N ARG A 28 4.73 1.24 -5.59
CA ARG A 28 4.16 1.62 -6.91
C ARG A 28 4.07 0.43 -7.85
N PHE A 29 4.88 -0.58 -7.59
CA PHE A 29 4.93 -1.84 -8.30
C PHE A 29 5.42 -2.93 -7.34
N GLY A 30 5.29 -4.18 -7.77
CA GLY A 30 5.84 -5.33 -7.06
C GLY A 30 6.02 -6.53 -8.00
N ALA A 31 6.67 -7.57 -7.50
CA ALA A 31 6.74 -8.85 -8.18
C ALA A 31 5.60 -9.76 -7.70
N LEU A 32 4.66 -10.05 -8.60
CA LEU A 32 3.56 -10.97 -8.39
C LEU A 32 3.99 -12.37 -8.81
N ALA A 33 3.91 -13.32 -7.88
CA ALA A 33 4.08 -14.75 -8.14
C ALA A 33 2.72 -15.46 -8.10
N VAL A 34 2.45 -16.28 -9.11
CA VAL A 34 1.18 -17.00 -9.32
C VAL A 34 1.48 -18.45 -9.72
N ILE A 35 0.45 -19.30 -9.72
CA ILE A 35 0.57 -20.72 -10.10
C ILE A 35 0.12 -20.88 -11.55
N GLU A 36 1.03 -21.26 -12.44
CA GLU A 36 0.71 -21.50 -13.85
C GLU A 36 -0.26 -22.68 -13.99
N PRO A 37 -1.41 -22.51 -14.67
CA PRO A 37 -2.37 -23.60 -14.86
C PRO A 37 -1.77 -24.70 -15.74
N GLY A 38 -2.12 -25.95 -15.44
CA GLY A 38 -1.63 -27.13 -16.16
C GLY A 38 -0.27 -27.63 -15.66
N THR A 39 0.76 -26.78 -15.64
CA THR A 39 2.10 -27.19 -15.19
C THR A 39 2.28 -27.12 -13.67
N GLY A 40 1.56 -26.22 -12.99
CA GLY A 40 1.74 -25.93 -11.57
C GLY A 40 3.01 -25.15 -11.24
N SER A 41 3.76 -24.68 -12.26
CA SER A 41 5.00 -23.94 -12.06
C SER A 41 4.73 -22.55 -11.47
N PRO A 42 5.62 -22.02 -10.60
CA PRO A 42 5.51 -20.63 -10.17
C PRO A 42 5.87 -19.69 -11.32
N LEU A 43 4.96 -18.78 -11.66
CA LEU A 43 5.16 -17.72 -12.63
C LEU A 43 5.32 -16.39 -11.91
N ALA A 44 6.42 -15.68 -12.15
CA ALA A 44 6.67 -14.35 -11.60
C ALA A 44 6.55 -13.27 -12.68
N SER A 45 5.86 -12.17 -12.37
CA SER A 45 5.72 -11.01 -13.26
C SER A 45 5.65 -9.70 -12.47
N ARG A 46 5.96 -8.57 -13.12
CA ARG A 46 5.83 -7.25 -12.50
C ARG A 46 4.40 -6.72 -12.69
N VAL A 47 3.84 -6.17 -11.62
CA VAL A 47 2.53 -5.51 -11.63
C VAL A 47 2.62 -4.11 -11.03
N GLY A 48 1.78 -3.18 -11.51
CA GLY A 48 1.56 -1.91 -10.83
C GLY A 48 0.74 -2.13 -9.56
N VAL A 49 1.03 -1.34 -8.52
CA VAL A 49 0.43 -1.50 -7.19
C VAL A 49 -0.16 -0.16 -6.73
N ALA A 50 -1.34 -0.24 -6.12
CA ALA A 50 -1.90 0.77 -5.23
C ALA A 50 -2.46 0.04 -3.99
N THR A 51 -3.19 0.75 -3.14
CA THR A 51 -3.88 0.12 -1.99
C THR A 51 -5.33 0.59 -1.91
N ASP A 52 -6.22 -0.26 -1.39
CA ASP A 52 -7.54 0.17 -0.93
C ASP A 52 -7.42 0.76 0.49
N LEU A 53 -8.49 1.37 1.00
CA LEU A 53 -8.49 2.12 2.28
C LEU A 53 -8.00 1.27 3.46
N ASP A 54 -8.39 0.01 3.51
CA ASP A 54 -7.97 -0.94 4.53
C ASP A 54 -6.47 -1.28 4.48
N GLY A 55 -5.79 -1.06 3.36
CA GLY A 55 -4.38 -1.44 3.15
C GLY A 55 -4.19 -2.63 2.24
N THR A 56 -5.28 -3.24 1.76
CA THR A 56 -5.20 -4.34 0.82
C THR A 56 -4.58 -3.86 -0.51
N PRO A 57 -3.53 -4.51 -1.03
CA PRO A 57 -2.96 -4.16 -2.31
C PRO A 57 -3.97 -4.32 -3.45
N LEU A 58 -3.95 -3.36 -4.36
CA LEU A 58 -4.72 -3.34 -5.60
C LEU A 58 -3.78 -3.48 -6.78
N ILE A 59 -4.14 -4.35 -7.73
CA ILE A 59 -3.49 -4.44 -9.03
C ILE A 59 -4.51 -4.21 -10.14
N LEU A 60 -4.08 -3.58 -11.23
CA LEU A 60 -4.87 -3.39 -12.45
C LEU A 60 -4.16 -4.11 -13.59
N VAL A 61 -4.75 -5.19 -14.08
CA VAL A 61 -4.11 -6.11 -15.03
C VAL A 61 -5.00 -6.40 -16.24
N SER A 62 -4.37 -6.61 -17.40
CA SER A 62 -5.09 -7.05 -18.62
C SER A 62 -5.50 -8.51 -18.49
N MET A 63 -6.71 -8.83 -18.92
CA MET A 63 -7.27 -10.18 -19.02
C MET A 63 -6.50 -11.07 -19.99
N LEU A 64 -5.62 -10.48 -20.83
CA LEU A 64 -4.75 -11.20 -21.76
C LEU A 64 -3.40 -11.59 -21.15
N SER A 65 -3.06 -11.10 -19.95
CA SER A 65 -1.77 -11.38 -19.32
C SER A 65 -1.71 -12.80 -18.75
N ALA A 66 -0.55 -13.44 -18.86
CA ALA A 66 -0.34 -14.81 -18.33
C ALA A 66 -0.66 -14.91 -16.83
N HIS A 67 -0.28 -13.90 -16.03
CA HIS A 67 -0.62 -13.88 -14.61
C HIS A 67 -2.13 -13.77 -14.34
N THR A 68 -2.91 -13.14 -15.24
CA THR A 68 -4.35 -12.99 -15.07
C THR A 68 -5.06 -14.31 -15.30
N GLY A 69 -4.68 -15.05 -16.34
CA GLY A 69 -5.17 -16.42 -16.56
C GLY A 69 -4.84 -17.33 -15.36
N ALA A 70 -3.62 -17.20 -14.82
CA ALA A 70 -3.19 -17.97 -13.64
C ALA A 70 -4.02 -17.65 -12.38
N ILE A 71 -4.19 -16.39 -11.99
CA ILE A 71 -4.97 -16.04 -10.79
C ILE A 71 -6.46 -16.36 -10.91
N LEU A 72 -7.00 -16.40 -12.13
CA LEU A 72 -8.38 -16.84 -12.35
C LEU A 72 -8.55 -18.35 -12.18
N ALA A 73 -7.53 -19.13 -12.56
CA ALA A 73 -7.52 -20.57 -12.38
C ALA A 73 -7.24 -20.99 -10.93
N ASP A 74 -6.29 -20.31 -10.26
CA ASP A 74 -5.99 -20.48 -8.84
C ASP A 74 -5.72 -19.10 -8.21
N PRO A 75 -6.58 -18.61 -7.31
CA PRO A 75 -6.44 -17.27 -6.75
C PRO A 75 -5.27 -17.14 -5.77
N ARG A 76 -4.57 -18.21 -5.40
CA ARG A 76 -3.40 -18.12 -4.51
C ARG A 76 -2.25 -17.43 -5.24
N CYS A 77 -1.75 -16.35 -4.64
CA CYS A 77 -0.63 -15.58 -5.18
C CYS A 77 0.26 -15.02 -4.07
N SER A 78 1.42 -14.54 -4.45
CA SER A 78 2.33 -13.82 -3.56
C SER A 78 2.73 -12.49 -4.18
N LEU A 79 2.82 -11.43 -3.38
CA LEU A 79 3.33 -10.12 -3.82
C LEU A 79 4.59 -9.78 -3.01
N LEU A 80 5.70 -9.59 -3.70
CA LEU A 80 6.93 -9.05 -3.12
C LEU A 80 6.99 -7.53 -3.38
N VAL A 81 7.16 -6.76 -2.31
CA VAL A 81 7.39 -5.31 -2.32
C VAL A 81 8.58 -4.94 -1.46
N GLY A 82 9.16 -3.77 -1.73
CA GLY A 82 10.38 -3.27 -1.12
C GLY A 82 11.53 -3.33 -2.11
N GLU A 83 12.01 -2.14 -2.48
CA GLU A 83 13.07 -1.99 -3.47
C GLU A 83 14.42 -1.74 -2.78
N PRO A 84 15.51 -2.29 -3.32
CA PRO A 84 16.84 -2.01 -2.80
C PRO A 84 17.28 -0.58 -3.13
N GLY A 85 17.92 0.08 -2.17
CA GLY A 85 18.70 1.30 -2.42
C GLY A 85 20.15 1.00 -2.79
N LYS A 86 21.03 2.00 -2.64
CA LYS A 86 22.48 1.83 -2.82
C LYS A 86 23.04 0.83 -1.80
N GLY A 87 24.05 0.05 -2.22
CA GLY A 87 24.75 -0.92 -1.36
C GLY A 87 24.26 -2.37 -1.58
N ASP A 88 24.39 -3.20 -0.55
CA ASP A 88 23.92 -4.60 -0.61
C ASP A 88 22.38 -4.64 -0.67
N PRO A 89 21.77 -5.24 -1.72
CA PRO A 89 20.32 -5.31 -1.85
C PRO A 89 19.65 -6.07 -0.69
N LEU A 90 20.33 -7.01 -0.02
CA LEU A 90 19.79 -7.79 1.10
C LEU A 90 19.80 -7.03 2.43
N ALA A 91 20.40 -5.85 2.48
CA ALA A 91 20.33 -4.96 3.64
C ALA A 91 19.01 -4.16 3.70
N HIS A 92 18.29 -4.03 2.57
CA HIS A 92 17.10 -3.18 2.45
C HIS A 92 15.81 -3.92 2.83
N PRO A 93 14.84 -3.26 3.50
CA PRO A 93 13.58 -3.90 3.86
C PRO A 93 12.76 -4.39 2.66
N ARG A 94 12.13 -5.56 2.82
CA ARG A 94 11.24 -6.18 1.83
C ARG A 94 10.17 -7.02 2.52
N LEU A 95 9.00 -7.05 1.93
CA LEU A 95 7.83 -7.74 2.44
C LEU A 95 7.30 -8.69 1.36
N THR A 96 7.16 -9.96 1.71
CA THR A 96 6.45 -10.94 0.89
C THR A 96 5.07 -11.17 1.48
N LEU A 97 4.03 -10.76 0.77
CA LEU A 97 2.64 -11.01 1.12
C LEU A 97 2.19 -12.33 0.51
N VAL A 98 1.56 -13.19 1.30
CA VAL A 98 0.81 -14.34 0.79
C VAL A 98 -0.65 -13.93 0.72
N CYS A 99 -1.24 -13.99 -0.47
CA CYS A 99 -2.54 -13.41 -0.76
C CYS A 99 -3.46 -14.39 -1.51
N ARG A 100 -4.75 -14.04 -1.49
CA ARG A 100 -5.73 -14.51 -2.48
C ARG A 100 -6.18 -13.36 -3.36
N ALA A 101 -6.07 -13.52 -4.66
CA ALA A 101 -6.57 -12.54 -5.62
C ALA A 101 -8.11 -12.63 -5.68
N ALA A 102 -8.78 -11.50 -5.49
CA ALA A 102 -10.21 -11.33 -5.64
C ALA A 102 -10.47 -10.27 -6.71
N ARG A 103 -11.13 -10.68 -7.81
CA ARG A 103 -11.51 -9.75 -8.88
C ARG A 103 -12.66 -8.88 -8.40
N LEU A 104 -12.55 -7.57 -8.61
CA LEU A 104 -13.65 -6.64 -8.34
C LEU A 104 -14.59 -6.57 -9.55
N GLU A 105 -15.88 -6.77 -9.29
CA GLU A 105 -16.90 -6.70 -10.34
C GLU A 105 -17.05 -5.26 -10.84
N ARG A 106 -16.99 -5.08 -12.17
CA ARG A 106 -17.02 -3.75 -12.78
C ARG A 106 -18.37 -3.09 -12.51
N GLY A 107 -18.34 -1.84 -12.05
CA GLY A 107 -19.55 -1.08 -11.71
C GLY A 107 -20.07 -1.30 -10.28
N SER A 108 -19.46 -2.20 -9.49
CA SER A 108 -19.69 -2.25 -8.05
C SER A 108 -19.16 -1.00 -7.34
N SER A 109 -19.67 -0.70 -6.15
CA SER A 109 -19.17 0.39 -5.30
C SER A 109 -17.70 0.19 -4.91
N GLU A 110 -17.32 -1.06 -4.62
CA GLU A 110 -15.94 -1.45 -4.30
C GLU A 110 -15.00 -1.23 -5.48
N HIS A 111 -15.43 -1.62 -6.70
CA HIS A 111 -14.66 -1.34 -7.91
C HIS A 111 -14.49 0.16 -8.14
N ALA A 112 -15.55 0.96 -8.01
CA ALA A 112 -15.47 2.41 -8.21
C ALA A 112 -14.49 3.08 -7.23
N ARG A 113 -14.50 2.65 -5.96
CA ARG A 113 -13.53 3.10 -4.95
C ARG A 113 -12.10 2.68 -5.30
N ALA A 114 -11.90 1.41 -5.64
CA ALA A 114 -10.59 0.87 -5.97
C ALA A 114 -9.99 1.50 -7.23
N ASP A 115 -10.81 1.72 -8.27
CA ASP A 115 -10.41 2.39 -9.52
C ASP A 115 -9.92 3.81 -9.25
N ARG A 116 -10.72 4.59 -8.51
CA ARG A 116 -10.34 5.94 -8.07
C ARG A 116 -9.00 5.95 -7.32
N ARG A 117 -8.84 5.10 -6.29
CA ARG A 117 -7.58 5.04 -5.52
C ARG A 117 -6.40 4.59 -6.38
N TYR A 118 -6.61 3.61 -7.26
CA TYR A 118 -5.57 3.15 -8.17
C TYR A 118 -5.11 4.27 -9.10
N LEU A 119 -6.03 5.06 -9.66
CA LEU A 119 -5.73 6.17 -10.56
C LEU A 119 -5.12 7.40 -9.85
N ASN A 120 -5.52 7.68 -8.61
CA ASN A 120 -4.88 8.72 -7.79
C ASN A 120 -3.40 8.39 -7.54
N ARG A 121 -3.10 7.10 -7.33
CA ARG A 121 -1.73 6.62 -7.13
C ARG A 121 -0.94 6.50 -8.44
N ASN A 122 -1.59 6.03 -9.50
CA ASN A 122 -0.98 5.69 -10.78
C ASN A 122 -1.66 6.46 -11.92
N PRO A 123 -1.46 7.80 -12.04
CA PRO A 123 -2.22 8.62 -12.99
C PRO A 123 -2.00 8.23 -14.46
N LYS A 124 -0.83 7.68 -14.80
CA LYS A 124 -0.53 7.15 -16.14
C LYS A 124 -1.42 5.94 -16.52
N ALA A 125 -2.01 5.25 -15.53
CA ALA A 125 -2.89 4.11 -15.78
C ALA A 125 -4.23 4.51 -16.43
N LYS A 126 -4.61 5.80 -16.42
CA LYS A 126 -5.79 6.30 -17.14
C LYS A 126 -5.79 5.93 -18.64
N LEU A 127 -4.61 5.72 -19.23
CA LEU A 127 -4.44 5.31 -20.62
C LEU A 127 -4.99 3.91 -20.91
N TYR A 128 -5.11 3.04 -19.91
CA TYR A 128 -5.54 1.64 -20.09
C TYR A 128 -6.61 1.16 -19.10
N ALA A 129 -6.83 1.81 -17.96
CA ALA A 129 -7.81 1.38 -16.95
C ALA A 129 -9.25 1.31 -17.47
N GLY A 130 -9.60 2.20 -18.41
CA GLY A 130 -10.90 2.24 -19.06
C GLY A 130 -11.09 1.21 -20.18
N LEU A 131 -10.04 0.49 -20.57
CA LEU A 131 -10.14 -0.54 -21.59
C LEU A 131 -10.91 -1.75 -21.03
N GLY A 132 -11.79 -2.34 -21.85
CA GLY A 132 -12.69 -3.41 -21.43
C GLY A 132 -11.98 -4.70 -21.00
N ASP A 133 -10.73 -4.88 -21.41
CA ASP A 133 -9.90 -6.03 -21.06
C ASP A 133 -9.03 -5.79 -19.82
N PHE A 134 -9.13 -4.66 -19.12
CA PHE A 134 -8.45 -4.49 -17.83
C PHE A 134 -9.40 -4.74 -16.67
N SER A 135 -8.87 -5.30 -15.58
CA SER A 135 -9.64 -5.58 -14.36
C SER A 135 -8.81 -5.30 -13.12
N ILE A 136 -9.48 -4.77 -12.10
CA ILE A 136 -8.88 -4.55 -10.78
C ILE A 136 -9.05 -5.82 -9.95
N PHE A 137 -7.96 -6.23 -9.31
CA PHE A 137 -7.96 -7.28 -8.31
C PHE A 137 -7.49 -6.72 -6.97
N ARG A 138 -8.19 -7.10 -5.90
CA ARG A 138 -7.72 -6.99 -4.52
C ARG A 138 -6.88 -8.22 -4.20
N LEU A 139 -5.67 -8.02 -3.70
CA LEU A 139 -4.81 -9.12 -3.24
C LEU A 139 -5.00 -9.28 -1.74
N GLU A 140 -6.04 -10.02 -1.35
CA GLU A 140 -6.44 -10.22 0.04
C GLU A 140 -5.31 -10.89 0.84
N PRO A 141 -4.61 -10.18 1.74
CA PRO A 141 -3.48 -10.73 2.45
C PRO A 141 -3.95 -11.75 3.51
N GLU A 142 -3.32 -12.91 3.54
CA GLU A 142 -3.52 -13.93 4.56
C GLU A 142 -2.46 -13.82 5.67
N ARG A 143 -1.20 -13.59 5.26
CA ARG A 143 -0.03 -13.40 6.12
C ARG A 143 1.09 -12.71 5.35
N ALA A 144 2.15 -12.30 6.05
CA ALA A 144 3.35 -11.78 5.41
C ALA A 144 4.63 -12.25 6.09
N SER A 145 5.71 -12.26 5.31
CA SER A 145 7.08 -12.39 5.80
C SER A 145 7.80 -11.07 5.55
N LEU A 146 8.16 -10.39 6.63
CA LEU A 146 8.95 -9.16 6.59
C LEU A 146 10.41 -9.51 6.85
N ASN A 147 11.27 -9.02 5.97
CA ASN A 147 12.68 -8.94 6.26
C ASN A 147 13.09 -7.47 6.27
N GLY A 148 13.40 -6.95 7.45
CA GLY A 148 13.79 -5.55 7.68
C GLY A 148 15.28 -5.27 7.48
N GLY A 149 16.01 -6.16 6.79
CA GLY A 149 17.46 -6.17 6.68
C GLY A 149 18.11 -7.30 7.49
N PHE A 150 19.45 -7.30 7.55
CA PHE A 150 20.19 -8.39 8.19
C PHE A 150 19.72 -8.69 9.62
N GLY A 151 19.41 -9.96 9.87
CA GLY A 151 19.02 -10.47 11.19
C GLY A 151 17.66 -9.98 11.71
N LYS A 152 16.83 -9.36 10.86
CA LYS A 152 15.51 -8.81 11.20
C LYS A 152 14.41 -9.49 10.37
N ALA A 153 14.01 -10.69 10.76
CA ALA A 153 12.92 -11.43 10.13
C ALA A 153 11.70 -11.48 11.04
N TYR A 154 10.50 -11.23 10.50
CA TYR A 154 9.24 -11.20 11.23
C TYR A 154 8.14 -11.89 10.41
N LEU A 155 7.17 -12.48 11.10
CA LEU A 155 5.97 -13.07 10.50
C LEU A 155 4.75 -12.24 10.94
N LEU A 156 3.99 -11.74 9.96
CA LEU A 156 2.81 -10.92 10.23
C LEU A 156 1.55 -11.69 9.83
N GLU A 157 0.50 -11.50 10.60
CA GLU A 157 -0.83 -12.02 10.28
C GLU A 157 -1.65 -10.94 9.56
N ARG A 158 -2.79 -11.34 8.98
CA ARG A 158 -3.70 -10.41 8.30
C ARG A 158 -4.06 -9.20 9.17
N ALA A 159 -4.32 -9.40 10.46
CA ALA A 159 -4.73 -8.34 11.38
C ALA A 159 -3.66 -7.25 11.57
N ASP A 160 -2.39 -7.56 11.33
CA ASP A 160 -1.29 -6.59 11.36
C ASP A 160 -1.27 -5.71 10.09
N LEU A 161 -1.82 -6.21 8.99
CA LEU A 161 -1.64 -5.66 7.65
C LEU A 161 -2.82 -4.81 7.19
N VAL A 162 -4.04 -5.19 7.57
CA VAL A 162 -5.27 -4.53 7.11
C VAL A 162 -6.05 -3.92 8.27
N THR A 163 -6.60 -2.73 8.02
CA THR A 163 -7.53 -2.06 8.92
C THR A 163 -8.93 -2.65 8.74
N THR A 164 -9.62 -2.91 9.85
CA THR A 164 -11.00 -3.42 9.83
C THR A 164 -11.94 -2.50 10.59
N GLY A 165 -13.23 -2.60 10.30
CA GLY A 165 -14.28 -1.87 11.01
C GLY A 165 -14.86 -0.66 10.24
N PRO A 166 -15.83 0.05 10.85
CA PRO A 166 -16.64 1.08 10.18
C PRO A 166 -15.83 2.24 9.60
N ILE A 167 -14.67 2.54 10.19
CA ILE A 167 -13.78 3.63 9.76
C ILE A 167 -13.41 3.55 8.27
N VAL A 168 -13.27 2.34 7.73
CA VAL A 168 -12.92 2.13 6.31
C VAL A 168 -14.00 2.70 5.40
N GLU A 169 -15.27 2.39 5.68
CA GLU A 169 -16.40 2.88 4.89
C GLU A 169 -16.72 4.36 5.17
N GLU A 170 -16.53 4.82 6.41
CA GLU A 170 -16.66 6.24 6.74
C GLU A 170 -15.65 7.10 5.95
N LEU A 171 -14.40 6.66 5.86
CA LEU A 171 -13.39 7.33 5.05
C LEU A 171 -13.70 7.20 3.56
N ALA A 172 -14.20 6.05 3.10
CA ALA A 172 -14.55 5.83 1.70
C ALA A 172 -15.53 6.87 1.14
N ALA A 173 -16.49 7.28 1.96
CA ALA A 173 -17.52 8.25 1.60
C ALA A 173 -16.97 9.67 1.38
N GLY A 174 -15.85 10.04 2.01
CA GLY A 174 -15.33 11.42 2.01
C GLY A 174 -13.89 11.59 1.53
N GLU A 175 -13.12 10.51 1.33
CA GLU A 175 -11.68 10.58 1.02
C GLU A 175 -11.40 11.45 -0.21
N GLN A 176 -12.15 11.26 -1.31
CA GLN A 176 -11.85 11.95 -2.56
C GLN A 176 -12.04 13.47 -2.42
N SER A 177 -13.10 13.94 -1.79
CA SER A 177 -13.29 15.39 -1.62
C SER A 177 -12.21 15.98 -0.71
N ALA A 178 -11.75 15.22 0.29
CA ALA A 178 -10.64 15.65 1.14
C ALA A 178 -9.32 15.74 0.35
N LEU A 179 -9.03 14.78 -0.52
CA LEU A 179 -7.86 14.81 -1.41
C LEU A 179 -7.92 16.01 -2.36
N ASP A 180 -9.06 16.22 -3.01
CA ASP A 180 -9.24 17.33 -3.97
C ASP A 180 -9.05 18.68 -3.28
N HIS A 181 -9.66 18.88 -2.10
CA HIS A 181 -9.50 20.10 -1.31
C HIS A 181 -8.04 20.31 -0.86
N MET A 182 -7.38 19.28 -0.34
CA MET A 182 -5.99 19.38 0.10
C MET A 182 -5.05 19.74 -1.04
N ASN A 183 -5.20 19.08 -2.19
CA ASN A 183 -4.34 19.30 -3.35
C ASN A 183 -4.62 20.64 -4.05
N ALA A 184 -5.85 21.17 -3.99
CA ALA A 184 -6.19 22.47 -4.57
C ALA A 184 -5.75 23.64 -3.69
N ASP A 185 -5.98 23.55 -2.38
CA ASP A 185 -5.96 24.72 -1.50
C ASP A 185 -4.81 24.71 -0.47
N HIS A 186 -4.13 23.59 -0.24
CA HIS A 186 -3.20 23.41 0.90
C HIS A 186 -1.83 22.83 0.50
N SER A 187 -1.28 23.25 -0.64
CA SER A 187 0.04 22.80 -1.11
C SER A 187 1.18 23.12 -0.14
N ASP A 188 1.07 24.21 0.63
CA ASP A 188 2.00 24.60 1.68
C ASP A 188 1.98 23.61 2.86
N ALA A 189 0.79 23.16 3.29
CA ALA A 189 0.64 22.15 4.33
C ALA A 189 1.16 20.78 3.86
N ILE A 190 0.91 20.41 2.60
CA ILE A 190 1.43 19.16 2.02
C ILE A 190 2.96 19.15 2.02
N ALA A 191 3.59 20.28 1.68
CA ALA A 191 5.05 20.41 1.75
C ALA A 191 5.58 20.21 3.18
N VAL A 192 4.88 20.74 4.20
CA VAL A 192 5.21 20.50 5.62
C VAL A 192 5.13 19.01 5.95
N TYR A 193 4.08 18.30 5.51
CA TYR A 193 3.96 16.86 5.76
C TYR A 193 5.12 16.06 5.16
N ALA A 194 5.44 16.34 3.89
CA ALA A 194 6.51 15.68 3.16
C ALA A 194 7.88 15.91 3.82
N ARG A 195 8.23 17.17 4.10
CA ARG A 195 9.56 17.53 4.65
C ARG A 195 9.70 17.13 6.11
N HIS A 196 8.74 17.49 6.95
CA HIS A 196 8.87 17.31 8.39
C HIS A 196 8.70 15.85 8.80
N PHE A 197 7.64 15.18 8.32
CA PHE A 197 7.26 13.85 8.81
C PHE A 197 7.81 12.71 7.96
N ALA A 198 7.92 12.88 6.63
CA ALA A 198 8.51 11.87 5.75
C ALA A 198 10.01 12.09 5.46
N LYS A 199 10.58 13.23 5.88
CA LYS A 199 11.96 13.64 5.51
C LYS A 199 12.20 13.62 4.00
N ALA A 200 11.12 13.85 3.23
CA ALA A 200 11.15 13.86 1.79
C ALA A 200 11.66 15.21 1.27
N VAL A 201 12.34 15.17 0.13
CA VAL A 201 12.94 16.35 -0.51
C VAL A 201 12.13 16.73 -1.74
N GLY A 202 12.16 18.01 -2.11
CA GLY A 202 11.46 18.54 -3.28
C GLY A 202 10.15 19.24 -2.94
N ASP A 203 9.62 19.96 -3.92
CA ASP A 203 8.40 20.75 -3.85
C ASP A 203 7.36 20.23 -4.85
N GLY A 204 6.08 20.53 -4.61
CA GLY A 204 4.98 20.07 -5.48
C GLY A 204 4.48 18.66 -5.16
N TRP A 205 4.71 18.19 -3.92
CA TRP A 205 4.10 16.96 -3.42
C TRP A 205 2.56 17.08 -3.44
N VAL A 206 1.90 15.98 -3.80
CA VAL A 206 0.43 15.86 -3.75
C VAL A 206 0.04 14.70 -2.84
N VAL A 207 -1.12 14.81 -2.20
CA VAL A 207 -1.73 13.70 -1.46
C VAL A 207 -2.44 12.79 -2.46
N THR A 208 -2.14 11.49 -2.39
CA THR A 208 -2.71 10.45 -3.25
C THR A 208 -3.71 9.55 -2.55
N GLY A 209 -3.77 9.60 -1.21
CA GLY A 209 -4.69 8.81 -0.42
C GLY A 209 -4.68 9.16 1.06
N PHE A 210 -5.81 8.91 1.72
CA PHE A 210 -5.95 8.92 3.17
C PHE A 210 -6.50 7.56 3.63
N ASP A 211 -6.03 7.08 4.77
CA ASP A 211 -6.63 5.95 5.47
C ASP A 211 -6.58 6.18 6.98
N ALA A 212 -7.01 5.19 7.77
CA ALA A 212 -7.09 5.35 9.23
C ALA A 212 -5.72 5.60 9.88
N ASP A 213 -4.63 5.10 9.29
CA ASP A 213 -3.29 5.20 9.87
C ASP A 213 -2.52 6.43 9.37
N GLY A 214 -2.93 7.09 8.29
CA GLY A 214 -2.15 8.18 7.70
C GLY A 214 -2.54 8.62 6.29
N MET A 215 -1.56 9.21 5.61
CA MET A 215 -1.66 9.73 4.26
C MET A 215 -0.49 9.29 3.37
N ASP A 216 -0.76 9.12 2.08
CA ASP A 216 0.23 8.77 1.06
C ASP A 216 0.51 9.98 0.17
N LEU A 217 1.78 10.35 0.02
CA LEU A 217 2.20 11.48 -0.81
C LEU A 217 2.99 11.00 -2.04
N ALA A 218 2.94 11.79 -3.12
CA ALA A 218 3.72 11.56 -4.32
C ALA A 218 4.29 12.87 -4.90
N LEU A 219 5.49 12.78 -5.48
CA LEU A 219 6.13 13.79 -6.32
C LEU A 219 6.69 13.09 -7.56
N GLY A 220 5.91 13.10 -8.64
CA GLY A 220 6.23 12.34 -9.84
C GLY A 220 6.30 10.84 -9.54
N ASP A 221 7.51 10.30 -9.54
CA ASP A 221 7.79 8.89 -9.29
C ASP A 221 8.20 8.59 -7.84
N ASP A 222 8.53 9.64 -7.07
CA ASP A 222 8.87 9.56 -5.65
C ASP A 222 7.60 9.52 -4.81
N VAL A 223 7.61 8.67 -3.78
CA VAL A 223 6.44 8.41 -2.95
C VAL A 223 6.85 8.24 -1.50
N CYS A 224 6.03 8.72 -0.58
CA CYS A 224 6.27 8.51 0.84
C CYS A 224 4.97 8.33 1.61
N ARG A 225 5.09 7.67 2.77
CA ARG A 225 4.01 7.40 3.71
C ARG A 225 4.20 8.30 4.93
N VAL A 226 3.17 9.05 5.30
CA VAL A 226 3.13 9.84 6.54
C VAL A 226 2.04 9.24 7.44
N PHE A 227 2.43 8.75 8.62
CA PHE A 227 1.48 8.25 9.60
C PHE A 227 0.96 9.37 10.49
N PHE A 228 -0.31 9.26 10.88
CA PHE A 228 -0.86 10.07 11.95
C PHE A 228 -0.22 9.71 13.31
N PRO A 229 -0.23 10.62 14.30
CA PRO A 229 0.25 10.33 15.64
C PRO A 229 -0.47 9.16 16.31
N GLN A 230 -1.76 9.00 15.99
CA GLN A 230 -2.62 7.88 16.37
C GLN A 230 -3.57 7.55 15.21
N PRO A 231 -3.96 6.27 15.04
CA PRO A 231 -4.97 5.91 14.06
C PRO A 231 -6.30 6.63 14.32
N LEU A 232 -6.96 7.06 13.24
CA LEU A 232 -8.29 7.65 13.30
C LEU A 232 -9.31 6.63 13.78
N ARG A 233 -10.19 7.04 14.69
CA ARG A 233 -11.33 6.22 15.14
C ARG A 233 -12.58 6.51 14.33
N THR A 234 -12.72 7.74 13.81
CA THR A 234 -13.83 8.18 12.95
C THR A 234 -13.31 9.07 11.84
N ALA A 235 -14.00 9.12 10.69
CA ALA A 235 -13.56 9.95 9.56
C ALA A 235 -13.56 11.47 9.88
N ARG A 236 -14.34 11.90 10.88
CA ARG A 236 -14.44 13.31 11.31
C ARG A 236 -13.14 13.84 11.93
N GLU A 237 -12.29 12.95 12.44
CA GLU A 237 -11.02 13.31 13.06
C GLU A 237 -9.97 13.76 12.03
N LEU A 238 -10.09 13.34 10.77
CA LEU A 238 -9.10 13.57 9.71
C LEU A 238 -8.68 15.05 9.63
N ARG A 239 -9.65 15.96 9.52
CA ARG A 239 -9.36 17.40 9.40
C ARG A 239 -8.58 17.93 10.59
N HIS A 240 -8.97 17.54 11.80
CA HIS A 240 -8.34 18.04 13.03
C HIS A 240 -6.88 17.56 13.10
N VAL A 241 -6.65 16.27 12.82
CA VAL A 241 -5.31 15.68 12.81
C VAL A 241 -4.41 16.34 11.77
N LEU A 242 -4.90 16.59 10.55
CA LEU A 242 -4.13 17.30 9.53
C LEU A 242 -3.73 18.72 9.98
N VAL A 243 -4.68 19.49 10.52
CA VAL A 243 -4.43 20.85 11.02
C VAL A 243 -3.37 20.84 12.13
N ASP A 244 -3.45 19.92 13.07
CA ASP A 244 -2.49 19.84 14.18
C ASP A 244 -1.10 19.41 13.70
N MET A 245 -1.03 18.41 12.80
CA MET A 245 0.24 18.01 12.18
C MET A 245 0.88 19.17 11.41
N ALA A 246 0.10 19.97 10.68
CA ALA A 246 0.61 21.12 9.94
C ALA A 246 1.19 22.19 10.90
N LYS A 247 0.51 22.45 12.02
CA LYS A 247 1.04 23.36 13.05
C LYS A 247 2.34 22.82 13.66
N THR A 248 2.37 21.55 14.05
CA THR A 248 3.56 20.92 14.64
C THR A 248 4.74 20.97 13.67
N GLY A 249 4.54 20.62 12.40
CA GLY A 249 5.61 20.64 11.41
C GLY A 249 6.15 22.05 11.15
N ARG A 250 5.29 23.08 11.08
CA ARG A 250 5.72 24.48 10.88
C ARG A 250 6.51 25.07 12.04
N VAL A 251 6.31 24.57 13.26
CA VAL A 251 7.04 25.05 14.46
C VAL A 251 8.43 24.42 14.57
N ALA A 252 8.63 23.27 13.95
CA ALA A 252 9.86 22.49 14.06
C ALA A 252 10.81 22.67 12.86
N ASP A 253 10.39 23.39 11.82
CA ASP A 253 11.21 23.90 10.71
C ASP A 253 11.79 25.28 11.07
#